data_AF-A0A2W5AMG6-F1
#
_entry.id   AF-A0A2W5AMG6-F1
#
_cell.length_a   1.000
_cell.length_b   1.000
_cell.length_c   1.000
_cell.angle_alpha   90.00
_cell.angle_beta   90.00
_cell.angle_gamma   90.00
#
_symmetry.space_group_name_H-M   'P 1'
#
loop_
_entity.id
_entity.type
_entity.pdbx_description
1 polymer ?
#
loop_
_entity_poly.entity_id
_entity_poly.type
_entity_poly.pdbx_seq_one_letter_code
_entity_poly.pdbx_strand_id
1 'polypeptide(L)'
;MENETEGWHWYHATSDEGPYSGPYDTRDDAIDDARYAYGDDVGFYVAEATNPPLKLSDWCNFDTLLERADENLFDNDRADYTYDDTGVFVVTPEEENRLIEALAGACDAWQNSGGHTFTVRTFRAMRNHDFIPPWTSDEEAPDGDA
;
A
#
# COMPACT_ATOMS: atom_id res chain seq x y z
N MET A 1 6.96 0.04 -19.80
CA MET A 1 6.65 1.38 -19.28
C MET A 1 5.28 1.22 -18.65
N GLU A 2 5.25 0.95 -17.34
CA GLU A 2 4.00 1.06 -16.58
C GLU A 2 3.58 2.53 -16.65
N ASN A 3 2.30 2.76 -16.92
CA ASN A 3 1.75 4.09 -17.09
C ASN A 3 1.87 4.81 -15.74
N GLU A 4 2.40 6.03 -15.67
CA GLU A 4 2.62 6.75 -14.39
C GLU A 4 1.31 7.05 -13.60
N THR A 5 0.16 6.73 -14.20
CA THR A 5 -1.20 6.81 -13.64
C THR A 5 -1.78 5.47 -13.19
N GLU A 6 -1.11 4.33 -13.45
CA GLU A 6 -1.63 3.01 -13.12
C GLU A 6 -1.69 2.83 -11.59
N GLY A 7 -2.90 2.81 -11.04
CA GLY A 7 -3.16 2.66 -9.60
C GLY A 7 -3.23 3.94 -8.78
N TRP A 8 -3.16 5.13 -9.40
CA TRP A 8 -3.47 6.41 -8.74
C TRP A 8 -4.91 6.81 -9.03
N HIS A 9 -5.66 7.12 -7.96
CA HIS A 9 -7.05 7.55 -8.05
C HIS A 9 -7.31 8.72 -7.11
N TRP A 10 -8.39 9.45 -7.33
CA TRP A 10 -8.82 10.53 -6.46
C TRP A 10 -9.72 10.02 -5.34
N TYR A 11 -9.63 10.68 -4.19
CA TYR A 11 -10.40 10.37 -3.00
C TYR A 11 -10.74 11.66 -2.23
N HIS A 12 -11.79 11.62 -1.41
CA HIS A 12 -12.17 12.73 -0.53
C HIS A 12 -12.39 12.30 0.92
N ALA A 13 -12.21 13.22 1.87
CA ALA A 13 -12.46 12.99 3.30
C ALA A 13 -12.88 14.29 4.00
N THR A 14 -13.65 14.19 5.08
CA THR A 14 -14.02 15.37 5.90
C THR A 14 -12.88 15.88 6.80
N SER A 15 -11.78 15.14 6.89
CA SER A 15 -10.57 15.51 7.63
C SER A 15 -9.34 14.96 6.93
N ASP A 16 -8.20 15.62 7.11
CA ASP A 16 -6.90 15.22 6.55
C ASP A 16 -6.44 13.83 7.02
N GLU A 17 -6.82 13.42 8.23
CA GLU A 17 -6.56 12.11 8.82
C GLU A 17 -7.77 11.13 8.74
N GLY A 18 -8.82 11.50 8.00
CA GLY A 18 -10.09 10.77 7.98
C GLY A 18 -10.09 9.54 7.07
N PRO A 19 -11.13 8.68 7.16
CA PRO A 19 -11.35 7.67 6.14
C PRO A 19 -11.69 8.36 4.82
N TYR A 20 -10.88 8.07 3.80
CA TYR A 20 -11.08 8.59 2.45
C TYR A 20 -12.10 7.73 1.67
N SER A 21 -13.00 8.41 0.96
CA SER A 21 -14.00 7.83 0.04
C SER A 21 -13.48 7.88 -1.40
N GLY A 22 -13.80 6.88 -2.20
CA GLY A 22 -13.32 6.68 -3.59
C GLY A 22 -13.20 5.20 -3.93
N PRO A 23 -12.48 4.81 -5.00
CA PRO A 23 -11.70 5.65 -5.91
C PRO A 23 -12.55 6.40 -6.95
N TYR A 24 -12.11 7.60 -7.33
CA TYR A 24 -12.64 8.37 -8.47
C TYR A 24 -11.58 8.54 -9.56
N ASP A 25 -12.02 8.64 -10.82
CA ASP A 25 -11.12 8.77 -11.98
C ASP A 25 -10.53 10.17 -12.09
N THR A 26 -11.28 11.21 -11.68
CA THR A 26 -10.83 12.61 -11.74
C THR A 26 -11.00 13.34 -10.41
N ARG A 27 -10.27 14.45 -10.27
CA ARG A 27 -10.38 15.35 -9.11
C ARG A 27 -11.78 15.95 -9.00
N ASP A 28 -12.36 16.33 -10.13
CA ASP A 28 -13.67 16.98 -10.17
C ASP A 28 -14.77 16.00 -9.76
N ASP A 29 -14.69 14.73 -10.18
CA ASP A 29 -15.63 13.69 -9.72
C ASP A 29 -15.57 13.50 -8.19
N ALA A 30 -14.38 13.54 -7.60
CA ALA A 30 -14.22 13.45 -6.15
C ALA A 30 -14.79 14.68 -5.42
N ILE A 31 -14.67 15.87 -6.01
CA ILE A 31 -15.22 17.12 -5.47
C ILE A 31 -16.75 17.12 -5.55
N ASP A 32 -17.31 16.74 -6.69
CA ASP A 32 -18.74 16.69 -6.91
C ASP A 32 -19.41 15.67 -5.97
N ASP A 33 -18.81 14.49 -5.81
CA ASP A 33 -19.30 13.49 -4.86
C ASP A 33 -19.18 13.97 -3.40
N ALA A 34 -18.07 14.62 -3.03
CA ALA A 34 -17.91 15.19 -1.69
C ALA A 34 -18.95 16.27 -1.37
N ARG A 35 -19.22 17.19 -2.31
CA ARG A 35 -20.28 18.21 -2.16
C ARG A 35 -21.65 17.56 -2.03
N TYR A 36 -21.93 16.54 -2.82
CA TYR A 36 -23.18 15.78 -2.73
C TYR A 36 -23.32 15.06 -1.38
N ALA A 37 -22.23 14.47 -0.86
CA ALA A 37 -22.21 13.68 0.35
C ALA A 37 -22.25 14.52 1.64
N TYR A 38 -21.53 15.63 1.68
CA TYR A 38 -21.33 16.44 2.89
C TYR A 38 -22.13 17.74 2.90
N GLY A 39 -22.59 18.21 1.74
CA GLY A 39 -23.21 19.53 1.57
C GLY A 39 -22.19 20.60 1.18
N ASP A 40 -22.68 21.63 0.48
CA ASP A 40 -21.84 22.75 0.03
C ASP A 40 -21.34 23.63 1.19
N ASP A 41 -21.94 23.56 2.37
CA ASP A 41 -21.56 24.33 3.57
C ASP A 41 -20.45 23.66 4.41
N VAL A 42 -19.92 22.52 3.96
CA VAL A 42 -18.87 21.76 4.63
C VAL A 42 -17.61 21.73 3.78
N GLY A 43 -16.46 22.05 4.39
CA GLY A 43 -15.16 21.92 3.76
C GLY A 43 -14.64 20.49 3.87
N PHE A 44 -13.89 20.04 2.87
CA PHE A 44 -13.40 18.67 2.78
C PHE A 44 -12.01 18.63 2.14
N TYR A 45 -11.31 17.52 2.30
CA TYR A 45 -10.01 17.26 1.70
C TYR A 45 -10.17 16.38 0.48
N VAL A 46 -9.35 16.63 -0.54
CA VAL A 46 -9.26 15.81 -1.74
C VAL A 46 -7.79 15.45 -1.94
N ALA A 47 -7.51 14.19 -2.27
CA ALA A 47 -6.16 13.72 -2.53
C ALA A 47 -6.13 12.68 -3.63
N GLU A 48 -5.01 12.59 -4.33
CA GLU A 48 -4.71 11.50 -5.24
C GLU A 48 -3.88 10.46 -4.49
N ALA A 49 -4.30 9.19 -4.49
CA ALA A 49 -3.65 8.16 -3.70
C ALA A 49 -3.64 6.81 -4.42
N THR A 50 -2.74 5.93 -3.97
CA THR A 50 -2.64 4.55 -4.45
C THR A 50 -2.80 3.56 -3.31
N ASN A 51 -3.56 2.49 -3.55
CA ASN A 51 -3.83 1.44 -2.59
C ASN A 51 -3.82 0.05 -3.25
N PRO A 52 -2.67 -0.40 -3.79
CA PRO A 52 -2.59 -1.72 -4.38
C PRO A 52 -2.84 -2.79 -3.30
N PRO A 53 -3.38 -3.97 -3.67
CA PRO A 53 -3.49 -5.09 -2.75
C PRO A 53 -2.15 -5.41 -2.10
N LEU A 54 -2.18 -5.49 -0.79
CA LEU A 54 -1.08 -5.88 0.08
C LEU A 54 -0.77 -7.39 -0.08
N LYS A 55 0.51 -7.73 -0.19
CA LYS A 55 0.98 -9.11 -0.38
C LYS A 55 1.65 -9.64 0.87
N LEU A 56 1.29 -10.85 1.29
CA LEU A 56 1.84 -11.50 2.47
C LEU A 56 3.38 -11.54 2.42
N SER A 57 3.93 -11.76 1.23
CA SER A 57 5.37 -11.78 0.99
C SER A 57 6.07 -10.48 1.38
N ASP A 58 5.39 -9.31 1.34
CA ASP A 58 5.97 -8.01 1.72
C ASP A 58 6.32 -7.93 3.22
N TRP A 59 5.77 -8.81 4.07
CA TRP A 59 6.06 -8.88 5.51
C TRP A 59 6.99 -10.03 5.90
N CYS A 60 7.44 -10.83 4.94
CA CYS A 60 8.33 -11.94 5.21
C CYS A 60 9.78 -11.51 4.98
N ASN A 61 10.59 -11.55 6.04
CA ASN A 61 12.02 -11.23 5.97
C ASN A 61 12.83 -12.40 5.38
N PHE A 62 12.54 -12.76 4.13
CA PHE A 62 13.18 -13.90 3.45
C PHE A 62 14.68 -13.71 3.24
N ASP A 63 15.13 -12.46 3.11
CA ASP A 63 16.54 -12.07 3.03
C ASP A 63 17.34 -12.45 4.29
N THR A 64 16.68 -12.54 5.44
CA THR A 64 17.32 -12.95 6.70
C THR A 64 17.16 -14.45 7.00
N LEU A 65 16.47 -15.21 6.14
CA LEU A 65 16.07 -16.57 6.46
C LEU A 65 17.28 -17.50 6.66
N LEU A 66 18.28 -17.40 5.76
CA LEU A 66 19.46 -18.26 5.81
C LEU A 66 20.37 -17.87 6.98
N GLU A 67 20.59 -16.57 7.21
CA GLU A 67 21.29 -16.08 8.40
C GLU A 67 20.64 -16.60 9.69
N ARG A 68 19.31 -16.54 9.78
CA ARG A 68 18.58 -17.08 10.93
C ARG A 68 18.74 -18.59 11.04
N ALA A 69 18.71 -19.34 9.93
CA ALA A 69 18.92 -20.78 9.96
C ALA A 69 20.32 -21.13 10.50
N ASP A 70 21.32 -20.34 10.12
CA ASP A 70 22.71 -20.48 10.50
C ASP A 70 22.93 -20.18 11.99
N GLU A 71 22.33 -19.10 12.50
CA GLU A 71 22.36 -18.76 13.92
C GLU A 71 21.68 -19.83 14.78
N ASN A 72 20.52 -20.33 14.34
CA ASN A 72 19.75 -21.33 15.09
C ASN A 72 20.32 -22.75 15.00
N LEU A 73 21.30 -23.00 14.12
CA LEU A 73 21.90 -24.33 13.99
C LEU A 73 22.50 -24.81 15.32
N PHE A 74 23.13 -23.90 16.07
CA PHE A 74 23.79 -24.22 17.33
C PHE A 74 22.83 -24.39 18.51
N ASP A 75 21.58 -23.95 18.35
CA ASP A 75 20.50 -24.12 19.33
C ASP A 75 19.66 -25.39 19.04
N ASN A 76 20.06 -26.20 18.05
CA ASN A 76 19.35 -27.42 17.68
C ASN A 76 19.72 -28.62 18.58
N ASP A 77 18.73 -29.45 18.94
CA ASP A 77 18.90 -30.66 19.77
C ASP A 77 19.60 -31.84 19.07
N ARG A 78 20.08 -31.67 17.83
CA ARG A 78 20.81 -32.73 17.12
C ARG A 78 22.10 -33.08 17.86
N ALA A 79 22.22 -34.35 18.22
CA ALA A 79 23.31 -34.87 19.04
C ALA A 79 24.59 -35.26 18.26
N ASP A 80 24.53 -35.29 16.92
CA ASP A 80 25.68 -35.64 16.09
C ASP A 80 25.63 -35.05 14.65
N TYR A 81 26.78 -35.17 14.00
CA TYR A 81 27.10 -34.66 12.66
C TYR A 81 26.79 -35.67 11.54
N THR A 82 25.93 -36.68 11.76
CA THR A 82 25.70 -37.77 10.78
C THR A 82 25.28 -37.26 9.40
N TYR A 83 24.66 -36.07 9.33
CA TYR A 83 24.15 -35.45 8.11
C TYR A 83 24.88 -34.14 7.73
N ASP A 84 26.05 -33.86 8.32
CA ASP A 84 26.72 -32.58 8.17
C ASP A 84 27.94 -32.74 7.24
N ASP A 85 27.71 -32.66 5.94
CA ASP A 85 28.74 -32.90 4.93
C ASP A 85 29.65 -31.68 4.70
N THR A 86 29.10 -30.46 4.74
CA THR A 86 29.82 -29.23 4.35
C THR A 86 29.29 -27.99 5.09
N GLY A 87 29.43 -27.96 6.41
CA GLY A 87 29.17 -26.75 7.20
C GLY A 87 27.76 -26.17 7.06
N VAL A 88 27.66 -24.89 7.43
CA VAL A 88 26.44 -24.09 7.44
C VAL A 88 26.01 -23.76 6.00
N PHE A 89 24.71 -23.60 5.70
CA PHE A 89 24.14 -23.53 4.35
C PHE A 89 24.90 -22.58 3.39
N VAL A 90 25.83 -23.13 2.59
CA VAL A 90 26.61 -22.32 1.63
C VAL A 90 25.83 -22.20 0.33
N VAL A 91 25.34 -21.00 0.04
CA VAL A 91 24.66 -20.67 -1.22
C VAL A 91 25.31 -19.48 -1.89
N THR A 92 25.19 -19.38 -3.21
CA THR A 92 25.56 -18.14 -3.92
C THR A 92 24.47 -17.08 -3.78
N PRO A 93 24.78 -15.78 -3.96
CA PRO A 93 23.76 -14.73 -3.96
C PRO A 93 22.64 -14.96 -4.99
N GLU A 94 22.94 -15.59 -6.13
CA GLU A 94 21.92 -15.94 -7.12
C GLU A 94 20.96 -17.04 -6.63
N GLU A 95 21.48 -18.02 -5.88
CA GLU A 95 20.67 -19.08 -5.28
C GLU A 95 19.80 -18.54 -4.15
N GLU A 96 20.35 -17.66 -3.32
CA GLU A 96 19.61 -16.95 -2.28
C GLU A 96 18.47 -16.12 -2.87
N ASN A 97 18.73 -15.33 -3.91
CA ASN A 97 17.68 -14.56 -4.59
C ASN A 97 16.59 -15.47 -5.18
N ARG A 98 16.96 -16.61 -5.78
CA ARG A 98 15.98 -17.59 -6.27
C ARG A 98 15.13 -18.18 -5.14
N LEU A 99 15.73 -18.42 -3.97
CA LEU A 99 15.00 -18.88 -2.79
C LEU A 99 13.99 -17.83 -2.31
N ILE A 100 14.42 -16.56 -2.21
CA ILE A 100 13.56 -15.43 -1.83
C ILE A 100 12.38 -15.31 -2.80
N GLU A 101 12.63 -15.33 -4.10
CA GLU A 101 11.59 -15.27 -5.14
C GLU A 101 10.61 -16.45 -5.04
N ALA A 102 11.13 -17.67 -4.82
CA ALA A 102 10.30 -18.87 -4.70
C ALA A 102 9.40 -18.82 -3.46
N LEU A 103 9.94 -18.37 -2.32
CA LEU A 103 9.18 -18.25 -1.07
C LEU A 103 8.14 -17.13 -1.16
N ALA A 104 8.49 -15.97 -1.71
CA ALA A 104 7.56 -14.88 -1.96
C ALA A 104 6.42 -15.33 -2.88
N GLY A 105 6.75 -16.01 -3.98
CA GLY A 105 5.76 -16.58 -4.90
C GLY A 105 4.84 -17.60 -4.24
N ALA A 106 5.36 -18.46 -3.35
CA ALA A 106 4.55 -19.42 -2.61
C ALA A 106 3.58 -18.73 -1.62
N CYS A 107 4.03 -17.69 -0.91
CA CYS A 107 3.18 -16.88 -0.04
C CYS A 107 2.06 -16.18 -0.81
N ASP A 108 2.40 -15.53 -1.93
CA ASP A 108 1.43 -14.86 -2.81
C ASP A 108 0.42 -15.86 -3.38
N ALA A 109 0.88 -17.04 -3.83
CA ALA A 109 0.00 -18.08 -4.36
C ALA A 109 -0.96 -18.61 -3.28
N TRP A 110 -0.48 -18.84 -2.06
CA TRP A 110 -1.31 -19.26 -0.95
C TRP A 110 -2.36 -18.19 -0.61
N GLN A 111 -1.96 -16.93 -0.48
CA GLN A 111 -2.86 -15.81 -0.21
C GLN A 111 -3.99 -15.75 -1.25
N ASN A 112 -3.63 -15.82 -2.53
CA ASN A 112 -4.60 -15.77 -3.63
C ASN A 112 -5.51 -17.00 -3.66
N SER A 113 -5.00 -18.19 -3.36
CA SER A 113 -5.79 -19.43 -3.39
C SER A 113 -6.92 -19.46 -2.36
N GLY A 114 -6.73 -18.81 -1.21
CA GLY A 114 -7.72 -18.72 -0.15
C GLY A 114 -8.60 -17.47 -0.22
N GLY A 115 -8.38 -16.58 -1.18
CA GLY A 115 -9.02 -15.25 -1.22
C GLY A 115 -8.68 -14.40 0.00
N HIS A 116 -7.50 -14.62 0.61
CA HIS A 116 -7.06 -13.87 1.77
C HIS A 116 -6.63 -12.46 1.35
N THR A 117 -7.21 -11.45 1.98
CA THR A 117 -6.88 -10.05 1.73
C THR A 117 -6.56 -9.35 3.04
N PHE A 118 -5.64 -8.39 2.99
CA PHE A 118 -5.42 -7.49 4.11
C PHE A 118 -6.48 -6.40 4.09
N THR A 119 -7.01 -6.08 5.26
CA THR A 119 -7.84 -4.88 5.44
C THR A 119 -6.91 -3.72 5.78
N VAL A 120 -6.81 -2.76 4.87
CA VAL A 120 -5.95 -1.57 5.03
C VAL A 120 -6.83 -0.35 5.13
N ARG A 121 -6.50 0.55 6.07
CA ARG A 121 -7.20 1.83 6.26
C ARG A 121 -6.35 3.03 5.84
N THR A 122 -5.22 2.78 5.19
CA THR A 122 -4.21 3.76 4.80
C THR A 122 -3.82 3.53 3.36
N PHE A 123 -3.42 4.60 2.68
CA PHE A 123 -2.84 4.52 1.34
C PHE A 123 -1.38 4.10 1.39
N ARG A 124 -0.90 3.45 0.32
CA ARG A 124 0.53 3.18 0.12
C ARG A 124 1.30 4.48 -0.13
N ALA A 125 0.71 5.39 -0.89
CA ALA A 125 1.23 6.73 -1.14
C ALA A 125 0.08 7.70 -1.44
N MET A 126 0.30 8.97 -1.16
CA MET A 126 -0.65 10.07 -1.38
C MET A 126 0.09 11.29 -1.95
N ARG A 127 -0.56 12.02 -2.86
CA ARG A 127 -0.11 13.28 -3.45
C ARG A 127 -1.30 14.20 -3.74
N ASN A 128 -1.04 15.43 -4.17
CA ASN A 128 -2.09 16.41 -4.55
C ASN A 128 -3.18 16.57 -3.48
N HIS A 129 -2.76 16.65 -2.22
CA HIS A 129 -3.65 16.71 -1.06
C HIS A 129 -4.01 18.17 -0.75
N ASP A 130 -5.25 18.53 -1.02
CA ASP A 130 -5.78 19.89 -0.91
C ASP A 130 -7.03 19.93 -0.01
N PHE A 131 -7.20 21.04 0.71
CA PHE A 131 -8.46 21.37 1.35
C PHE A 131 -9.33 22.21 0.40
N ILE A 132 -10.59 21.79 0.22
CA ILE A 132 -11.64 22.49 -0.50
C ILE A 132 -12.54 23.17 0.53
N PRO A 133 -12.60 24.52 0.56
CA PRO A 133 -13.44 25.22 1.53
C PRO A 133 -14.93 25.04 1.23
N PRO A 134 -15.81 25.25 2.23
CA PRO A 134 -17.24 25.41 2.01
C PRO A 134 -17.52 26.45 0.91
N TRP A 135 -18.58 26.24 0.13
CA TRP A 135 -19.11 27.27 -0.73
C TRP A 135 -19.79 28.35 0.13
N THR A 136 -19.26 29.56 0.07
CA THR A 136 -19.90 30.74 0.66
C THR A 136 -20.43 31.62 -0.45
N SER A 137 -21.68 32.06 -0.35
CA SER A 137 -22.35 32.95 -1.30
C SER A 137 -21.74 34.37 -1.42
N ASP A 138 -20.60 34.62 -0.77
CA ASP A 138 -19.95 35.93 -0.65
C ASP A 138 -18.90 36.20 -1.73
N GLU A 139 -18.81 35.37 -2.78
CA GLU A 139 -18.16 35.80 -4.03
C GLU A 139 -19.06 36.83 -4.72
N GLU A 140 -18.90 38.11 -4.34
CA GLU A 140 -19.47 39.27 -5.01
C GLU A 140 -19.28 39.12 -6.54
N ALA A 141 -20.39 39.14 -7.28
CA ALA A 141 -20.33 39.33 -8.72
C ALA A 141 -19.45 40.56 -8.99
N PRO A 142 -18.46 40.51 -9.90
CA PRO A 142 -17.65 41.68 -10.21
C PRO A 142 -18.61 42.81 -10.58
N ASP A 143 -18.57 43.88 -9.80
CA ASP A 143 -19.39 45.08 -10.02
C ASP A 143 -19.26 45.47 -11.49
N GLY A 144 -20.34 45.21 -12.22
CA GLY A 144 -20.49 45.64 -13.60
C GLY A 144 -20.66 47.15 -13.57
N ASP A 145 -19.55 47.87 -13.60
CA ASP A 145 -19.55 49.31 -13.79
C ASP A 145 -20.21 49.65 -15.13
N ALA A 146 -21.18 50.56 -15.05
CA ALA A 146 -22.12 50.99 -16.08
C ALA A 146 -21.48 51.83 -17.21
#